data_AF-A0ABD0P4I9-F1
#
_entry.id   AF-A0ABD0P4I9-F1
#
_cell.length_a   1.000
_cell.length_b   1.000
_cell.length_c   1.000
_cell.angle_alpha   90.00
_cell.angle_beta   90.00
_cell.angle_gamma   90.00
#
_symmetry.space_group_name_H-M   'P 1'
#
loop_
_entity.id
_entity.type
_entity.pdbx_description
1 polymer ?
#
loop_
_entity_poly.entity_id
_entity_poly.type
_entity_poly.pdbx_seq_one_letter_code
_entity_poly.pdbx_strand_id
1 'polypeptide(L)' 'SLCDGCTGQSYQLPVLDTVFVRSHWRRTGLALQMLEDFCSSQPSESVLGISFPLSPGMYG' A
#
# COMPACT_ATOMS: atom_id res chain seq x y z
N SER A 1 4.74 22.09 30.57
CA SER A 1 4.97 21.75 29.16
C SER A 1 4.33 20.40 28.92
N LEU A 2 3.29 20.30 28.09
CA LEU A 2 2.48 19.07 27.89
C LEU A 2 2.85 18.32 26.60
N CYS A 3 3.94 18.71 25.95
CA CYS A 3 4.42 18.09 24.71
C CYS A 3 5.90 17.75 24.88
N ASP A 4 6.21 16.74 25.70
CA ASP A 4 7.59 16.22 25.87
C ASP A 4 7.74 14.80 25.29
N GLY A 5 6.95 14.48 24.26
CA GLY A 5 6.88 13.11 23.76
C GLY A 5 6.32 13.03 22.37
N CYS A 6 6.93 13.72 21.41
CA CYS A 6 6.82 13.26 20.02
C CYS A 6 7.56 11.93 19.95
N THR A 7 6.87 10.81 20.20
CA THR A 7 7.36 9.50 19.79
C THR A 7 7.34 9.52 18.27
N GLY A 8 8.42 10.00 17.64
CA GLY A 8 8.66 9.91 16.19
C GLY A 8 8.83 8.48 15.72
N GLN A 9 8.14 7.53 16.36
CA GLN A 9 8.03 6.15 15.99
C GLN A 9 7.01 6.07 14.87
N SER A 10 7.47 6.31 13.65
CA SER A 10 6.78 5.77 12.48
C SER A 10 7.01 4.27 12.51
N TYR A 11 5.96 3.49 12.79
CA TYR A 11 5.98 2.06 12.49
C TYR A 11 6.42 1.94 11.03
N GLN A 12 7.62 1.42 10.77
CA GLN A 12 8.14 1.23 9.42
C GLN A 12 7.44 0.02 8.82
N LEU A 13 6.14 0.16 8.63
CA LEU A 13 5.35 -0.79 7.89
C LEU A 13 5.63 -0.53 6.41
N PRO A 14 5.92 -1.56 5.62
CA PRO A 14 5.83 -1.41 4.18
C PRO A 14 4.42 -1.01 3.75
N VAL A 15 4.35 0.11 3.06
CA VAL A 15 3.09 0.65 2.53
C VAL A 15 3.19 0.70 1.02
N LEU A 16 2.21 0.12 0.34
CA LEU A 16 2.02 0.38 -1.08
C LEU A 16 1.46 1.79 -1.25
N ASP A 17 2.30 2.70 -1.76
CA ASP A 17 1.93 4.11 -1.90
C ASP A 17 1.01 4.34 -3.10
N THR A 18 1.42 3.90 -4.29
CA THR A 18 0.67 4.10 -5.53
C THR A 18 0.90 2.93 -6.49
N VAL A 19 -0.17 2.50 -7.16
CA VAL A 19 -0.10 1.54 -8.28
C VAL A 19 -1.01 2.00 -9.41
N PHE A 20 -0.56 1.81 -10.66
CA PHE A 20 -1.31 2.26 -11.82
C PHE A 20 -1.26 1.24 -12.96
N VAL A 21 -2.43 0.88 -13.47
CA VAL A 21 -2.57 0.10 -14.71
C VAL A 21 -2.96 1.04 -15.85
N ARG A 22 -2.13 1.04 -16.91
CA ARG A 22 -2.39 1.76 -18.16
C ARG A 22 -3.77 1.40 -18.71
N SER A 23 -4.51 2.39 -19.21
CA SER A 23 -5.92 2.24 -19.60
C SER A 23 -6.19 1.07 -20.55
N HIS A 24 -5.29 0.81 -21.50
CA HIS A 24 -5.42 -0.29 -22.47
C HIS A 24 -5.33 -1.69 -21.83
N TRP A 25 -4.76 -1.78 -20.63
CA TRP A 25 -4.53 -3.02 -19.91
C TRP A 25 -5.40 -3.16 -18.66
N ARG A 26 -6.40 -2.29 -18.49
CA ARG A 26 -7.34 -2.43 -17.35
C ARG A 26 -8.27 -3.61 -17.56
N ARG A 27 -8.83 -4.12 -16.46
CA ARG A 27 -9.77 -5.26 -16.44
C ARG A 27 -9.19 -6.59 -16.92
N THR A 28 -7.87 -6.71 -16.99
CA THR A 28 -7.15 -7.95 -17.35
C THR A 28 -6.59 -8.69 -16.14
N GLY A 29 -6.85 -8.21 -14.92
CA GLY A 29 -6.31 -8.80 -13.67
C GLY A 29 -4.95 -8.27 -13.24
N LEU A 30 -4.26 -7.45 -14.04
CA LEU A 30 -2.92 -6.94 -13.71
C LEU A 30 -2.84 -6.18 -12.39
N ALA A 31 -3.86 -5.41 -12.03
CA ALA A 31 -3.87 -4.70 -10.75
C ALA A 31 -3.82 -5.66 -9.55
N LEU A 32 -4.54 -6.79 -9.64
CA LEU A 32 -4.52 -7.83 -8.62
C LEU A 32 -3.15 -8.51 -8.57
N GLN A 33 -2.59 -8.85 -9.73
CA GLN A 33 -1.26 -9.44 -9.80
C GLN A 33 -0.20 -8.53 -9.18
N MET A 34 -0.25 -7.21 -9.44
CA MET A 34 0.66 -6.25 -8.81
C MET A 34 0.53 -6.20 -7.28
N LEU A 35 -0.68 -6.42 -6.74
CA LEU A 35 -0.90 -6.53 -5.29
C LEU A 35 -0.33 -7.83 -4.73
N GLU A 36 -0.50 -8.95 -5.43
CA GLU A 36 0.07 -10.25 -5.05
C GLU A 36 1.62 -10.22 -5.08
N ASP A 37 2.19 -9.57 -6.10
CA ASP A 37 3.64 -9.36 -6.22
C ASP A 37 4.16 -8.49 -5.06
N PHE A 38 3.44 -7.43 -4.69
CA PHE A 38 3.78 -6.61 -3.52
C PHE A 38 3.78 -7.44 -2.23
N CYS A 39 2.74 -8.25 -1.99
CA CYS A 39 2.69 -9.12 -0.83
C CYS A 39 3.85 -10.13 -0.80
N SER A 40 4.13 -10.74 -1.94
CA SER A 40 5.19 -11.75 -2.07
C SER A 40 6.59 -11.15 -1.92
N SER A 41 6.78 -9.88 -2.25
CA SER A 41 8.06 -9.17 -2.10
C SER A 41 8.46 -8.91 -0.64
N GLN A 42 7.52 -9.08 0.32
CA GLN A 42 7.71 -8.74 1.73
C GLN A 42 7.44 -9.92 2.67
N PRO A 43 8.22 -11.03 2.53
CA PRO A 43 7.91 -12.29 3.20
C PRO A 43 8.13 -12.26 4.73
N SER A 44 8.90 -11.30 5.25
CA SER A 44 9.15 -11.14 6.69
C SER A 44 8.04 -10.37 7.42
N GLU A 45 7.12 -9.77 6.67
CA GLU A 45 6.19 -8.77 7.19
C GLU A 45 4.85 -9.42 7.49
N SER A 46 4.45 -9.38 8.76
CA SER A 46 3.16 -9.95 9.21
C SER A 46 1.96 -9.09 8.81
N VAL A 47 2.20 -7.82 8.51
CA VAL A 47 1.20 -6.83 8.13
C VAL A 47 1.78 -6.01 6.98
N LEU A 48 0.93 -5.70 6.00
CA LEU A 48 1.25 -4.79 4.90
C LEU A 48 0.22 -3.68 4.87
N GLY A 49 0.66 -2.47 4.54
CA GLY A 49 -0.20 -1.30 4.44
C GLY A 49 -0.48 -0.91 2.99
N ILE A 50 -1.58 -0.18 2.81
CA ILE A 50 -1.85 0.60 1.60
C ILE A 50 -2.06 2.04 2.05
N SER A 51 -1.56 2.99 1.27
CA SER A 51 -1.72 4.41 1.58
C SER A 51 -3.20 4.83 1.62
N PHE A 52 -3.50 5.85 2.43
CA PHE A 52 -4.81 6.48 2.49
C PHE A 52 -4.66 7.95 2.09
N PRO A 53 -5.60 8.53 1.32
CA PRO A 53 -6.85 7.94 0.83
C PRO A 53 -6.68 6.99 -0.36
N LEU A 54 -7.53 5.97 -0.43
CA LEU A 54 -7.57 5.05 -1.57
C LEU A 54 -8.24 5.70 -2.78
N SER A 55 -7.68 5.44 -3.96
CA SER A 55 -8.31 5.88 -5.21
C SER A 55 -9.65 5.18 -5.43
N PRO A 56 -10.66 5.85 -6.03
CA PRO A 56 -11.96 5.23 -6.30
C PRO A 56 -11.90 3.95 -7.14
N GLY A 57 -10.87 3.82 -7.99
CA GLY A 57 -10.67 2.62 -8.81
C GLY A 57 -10.21 1.38 -8.04
N MET A 58 -9.86 1.50 -6.74
CA MET A 58 -9.45 0.36 -5.91
C MET A 58 -10.58 -0.31 -5.14
N TYR A 59 -11.71 0.37 -4.93
CA TYR A 59 -12.86 -0.17 -4.19
C TYR A 59 -14.15 -0.24 -5.04
N GLY A 60 -14.04 -0.01 -6.35
CA GLY A 60 -15.14 0.02 -7.32
C GLY A 60 -15.25 -1.21 -8.19
#